data_AF-A0A954QWW7-F1
#
_entry.id   AF-A0A954QWW7-F1
#
_cell.length_a   1.000
_cell.length_b   1.000
_cell.length_c   1.000
_cell.angle_alpha   90.00
_cell.angle_beta   90.00
_cell.angle_gamma   90.00
#
_symmetry.space_group_name_H-M   'P 1'
#
loop_
_entity.id
_entity.type
_entity.pdbx_description
1 polymer ?
#
loop_
_entity_poly.entity_id
_entity_poly.type
_entity_poly.pdbx_seq_one_letter_code
_entity_poly.pdbx_strand_id
1 'polypeptide(L)'
;DSARAARDAAAKQLTETQPQLAAQQAATKTLAEALAQANAAAEKLPDDKALADAAADVRQRHEQEQTKLDATKNEIARLEAEAKSTAEKLAAAEAAIATLTARIAELEPSLPKLETDANVARERADSALAALDQADLDIVRRWADETYVAGLKPLSPEQMTMAVLQATGYTNNVRSAAEAELNKKSPLSEADQADAAKLAERAKQLEDELYGKLKGNVGLFVNLFGVGPGQPQTEFFATVDQSLFFANGSQILSWLNPSGNNLTARLTKLEDPAALADELYLSVLTRRPTEAEVTETRDYLASRADDRTGAVRELAWSLITSAEFRFNH
;
A
#
# COMPACT_ATOMS: atom_id res chain seq x y z
N ASP A 1 -34.86 -0.96 30.24
CA ASP A 1 -36.33 -0.92 30.05
C ASP A 1 -37.02 -2.28 30.07
N SER A 2 -36.54 -3.29 29.34
CA SER A 2 -37.17 -4.63 29.32
C SER A 2 -37.26 -5.31 30.71
N ALA A 3 -36.21 -5.23 31.53
CA ALA A 3 -36.19 -5.84 32.86
C ALA A 3 -37.14 -5.17 33.87
N ARG A 4 -37.33 -3.84 33.78
CA ARG A 4 -38.29 -3.10 34.61
C ARG A 4 -39.73 -3.47 34.22
N ALA A 5 -40.01 -3.50 32.92
CA ALA A 5 -41.32 -3.91 32.41
C ALA A 5 -41.68 -5.35 32.82
N ALA A 6 -40.72 -6.28 32.80
CA ALA A 6 -40.93 -7.67 33.21
C ALA A 6 -41.23 -7.79 34.72
N ARG A 7 -40.51 -7.06 35.58
CA ARG A 7 -40.78 -6.99 37.02
C ARG A 7 -42.20 -6.46 37.30
N ASP A 8 -42.57 -5.37 36.63
CA ASP A 8 -43.87 -4.71 36.84
C ASP A 8 -45.03 -5.59 36.35
N ALA A 9 -44.83 -6.33 35.26
CA ALA A 9 -45.79 -7.31 34.77
C ALA A 9 -46.00 -8.47 35.76
N ALA A 10 -44.92 -9.03 36.32
CA ALA A 10 -45.02 -10.11 37.31
C ALA A 10 -45.69 -9.66 38.62
N ALA A 11 -45.35 -8.46 39.12
CA ALA A 11 -45.96 -7.88 40.31
C ALA A 11 -47.46 -7.58 40.11
N LYS A 12 -47.84 -7.12 38.92
CA LYS A 12 -49.25 -6.89 38.55
C LYS A 12 -50.04 -8.20 38.52
N GLN A 13 -49.52 -9.24 37.86
CA GLN A 13 -50.17 -10.56 37.80
C GLN A 13 -50.34 -11.19 39.19
N LEU A 14 -49.35 -11.05 40.08
CA LEU A 14 -49.45 -11.51 41.46
C LEU A 14 -50.61 -10.84 42.20
N THR A 15 -50.73 -9.52 42.05
CA THR A 15 -51.78 -8.70 42.70
C THR A 15 -53.17 -9.08 42.16
N GLU A 16 -53.28 -9.39 40.87
CA GLU A 16 -54.54 -9.79 40.23
C GLU A 16 -54.97 -11.24 40.60
N THR A 17 -54.02 -12.12 40.93
CA THR A 17 -54.28 -13.55 41.21
C THR A 17 -54.59 -13.84 42.69
N GLN A 18 -54.09 -13.02 43.62
CA GLN A 18 -54.34 -13.18 45.07
C GLN A 18 -55.83 -13.19 45.48
N PRO A 19 -56.71 -12.33 44.94
CA PRO A 19 -58.14 -12.39 45.23
C PRO A 19 -58.81 -13.71 44.77
N GLN A 20 -58.32 -14.29 43.67
CA GLN A 20 -58.84 -15.57 43.16
C GLN A 20 -58.49 -16.73 44.09
N LEU A 21 -57.28 -16.73 44.66
CA LEU A 21 -56.88 -17.70 45.68
C LEU A 21 -57.80 -17.65 46.90
N ALA A 22 -58.08 -16.45 47.43
CA ALA A 22 -58.94 -16.29 48.59
C ALA A 22 -60.38 -16.79 48.33
N ALA A 23 -60.93 -16.50 47.15
CA ALA A 23 -62.25 -16.98 46.73
C ALA A 23 -62.30 -18.50 46.58
N GLN A 24 -61.30 -19.11 45.95
CA GLN A 24 -61.23 -20.57 45.76
C GLN A 24 -61.00 -21.31 47.08
N GLN A 25 -60.20 -20.76 48.01
CA GLN A 25 -60.03 -21.32 49.35
C GLN A 25 -61.33 -21.34 50.13
N ALA A 26 -62.09 -20.23 50.08
CA ALA A 26 -63.40 -20.15 50.73
C ALA A 26 -64.38 -21.16 50.11
N ALA A 27 -64.48 -21.23 48.78
CA ALA A 27 -65.36 -22.15 48.07
C ALA A 27 -65.03 -23.63 48.35
N THR A 28 -63.74 -23.98 48.32
CA THR A 28 -63.25 -25.34 48.60
C THR A 28 -63.56 -25.74 50.04
N LYS A 29 -63.35 -24.84 51.01
CA LYS A 29 -63.70 -25.07 52.42
C LYS A 29 -65.20 -25.33 52.60
N THR A 30 -66.05 -24.51 51.99
CA THR A 30 -67.52 -24.70 52.06
C THR A 30 -67.95 -26.02 51.43
N LEU A 31 -67.35 -26.43 50.30
CA LEU A 31 -67.64 -27.71 49.66
C LEU A 31 -67.16 -28.91 50.51
N ALA A 32 -66.04 -28.79 51.21
CA ALA A 32 -65.54 -29.81 52.12
C ALA A 32 -66.49 -30.02 53.31
N GLU A 33 -66.98 -28.93 53.90
CA GLU A 33 -67.97 -28.95 54.98
C GLU A 33 -69.30 -29.58 54.51
N ALA A 34 -69.77 -29.22 53.31
CA ALA A 34 -70.98 -29.79 52.71
C ALA A 34 -70.83 -31.29 52.42
N LEU A 35 -69.67 -31.71 51.89
CA LEU A 35 -69.38 -33.12 51.62
C LEU A 35 -69.37 -33.95 52.91
N ALA A 36 -68.80 -33.43 54.00
CA ALA A 36 -68.78 -34.11 55.29
C ALA A 36 -70.21 -34.37 55.82
N GLN A 37 -71.09 -33.37 55.73
CA GLN A 37 -72.49 -33.51 56.14
C GLN A 37 -73.28 -34.44 55.22
N ALA A 38 -73.06 -34.38 53.90
CA ALA A 38 -73.71 -35.26 52.93
C ALA A 38 -73.33 -36.74 53.16
N ASN A 39 -72.05 -37.03 53.41
CA ASN A 39 -71.60 -38.38 53.73
C ASN A 39 -72.18 -38.87 55.06
N ALA A 40 -72.20 -38.03 56.10
CA ALA A 40 -72.78 -38.38 57.39
C ALA A 40 -74.31 -38.65 57.32
N ALA A 41 -75.01 -37.98 56.40
CA ALA A 41 -76.42 -38.24 56.12
C ALA A 41 -76.61 -39.57 55.36
N ALA A 42 -75.80 -39.83 54.34
CA ALA A 42 -75.84 -41.07 53.56
C ALA A 42 -75.54 -42.32 54.41
N GLU A 43 -74.63 -42.23 55.39
CA GLU A 43 -74.35 -43.32 56.34
C GLU A 43 -75.55 -43.70 57.21
N LYS A 44 -76.43 -42.73 57.54
CA LYS A 44 -77.63 -42.97 58.36
C LYS A 44 -78.81 -43.51 57.57
N LEU A 45 -78.79 -43.38 56.25
CA LEU A 45 -79.87 -43.77 55.32
C LEU A 45 -79.29 -44.53 54.11
N PRO A 46 -78.79 -45.76 54.31
CA PRO A 46 -78.00 -46.49 53.30
C PRO A 46 -78.79 -46.91 52.05
N ASP A 47 -80.13 -46.99 52.13
CA ASP A 47 -81.01 -47.36 51.01
C ASP A 47 -81.51 -46.14 50.19
N ASP A 48 -81.16 -44.91 50.57
CA ASP A 48 -81.56 -43.69 49.87
C ASP A 48 -80.58 -43.32 48.75
N LYS A 49 -80.91 -43.75 47.52
CA LYS A 49 -80.12 -43.49 46.32
C LYS A 49 -79.93 -42.00 46.03
N ALA A 50 -80.94 -41.15 46.29
CA ALA A 50 -80.86 -39.73 45.97
C ALA A 50 -79.83 -39.01 46.85
N LEU A 51 -79.72 -39.43 48.12
CA LEU A 51 -78.73 -38.90 49.05
C LEU A 51 -77.30 -39.35 48.71
N ALA A 52 -77.15 -40.60 48.24
CA ALA A 52 -75.87 -41.12 47.74
C ALA A 52 -75.39 -40.38 46.47
N ASP A 53 -76.28 -40.14 45.52
CA ASP A 53 -75.99 -39.40 44.28
C ASP A 53 -75.64 -37.93 44.60
N ALA A 54 -76.35 -37.28 45.54
CA ALA A 54 -76.04 -35.92 45.99
C ALA A 54 -74.65 -35.81 46.67
N ALA A 55 -74.26 -36.80 47.48
CA ALA A 55 -72.94 -36.85 48.08
C ALA A 55 -71.83 -37.05 47.02
N ALA A 56 -72.10 -37.82 45.96
CA ALA A 56 -71.19 -37.99 44.84
C ALA A 56 -71.02 -36.69 44.02
N ASP A 57 -72.10 -35.96 43.76
CA ASP A 57 -72.05 -34.66 43.05
C ASP A 57 -71.27 -33.60 43.84
N VAL A 58 -71.48 -33.51 45.16
CA VAL A 58 -70.71 -32.60 46.02
C VAL A 58 -69.23 -33.00 46.07
N ARG A 59 -68.92 -34.30 46.10
CA ARG A 59 -67.54 -34.81 46.02
C ARG A 59 -66.88 -34.40 44.72
N GLN A 60 -67.56 -34.59 43.58
CA GLN A 60 -67.04 -34.19 42.27
C GLN A 60 -66.78 -32.68 42.20
N ARG A 61 -67.70 -31.85 42.71
CA ARG A 61 -67.51 -30.39 42.76
C ARG A 61 -66.37 -29.97 43.66
N HIS A 62 -66.22 -30.61 44.82
CA HIS A 62 -65.09 -30.38 45.72
C HIS A 62 -63.76 -30.72 45.04
N GLU A 63 -63.64 -31.88 44.39
CA GLU A 63 -62.43 -32.30 43.67
C GLU A 63 -62.08 -31.35 42.52
N GLN A 64 -63.09 -30.87 41.78
CA GLN A 64 -62.89 -29.86 40.72
C GLN A 64 -62.38 -28.53 41.28
N GLU A 65 -62.97 -28.04 42.36
CA GLU A 65 -62.57 -26.77 42.97
C GLU A 65 -61.21 -26.86 43.67
N GLN A 66 -60.92 -28.00 44.31
CA GLN A 66 -59.61 -28.33 44.88
C GLN A 66 -58.52 -28.34 43.80
N THR A 67 -58.81 -28.92 42.62
CA THR A 67 -57.87 -28.92 41.48
C THR A 67 -57.58 -27.49 41.01
N LYS A 68 -58.59 -26.62 40.93
CA LYS A 68 -58.39 -25.20 40.59
C LYS A 68 -57.59 -24.46 41.66
N LEU A 69 -57.88 -24.71 42.94
CA LEU A 69 -57.17 -24.11 44.06
C LEU A 69 -55.68 -24.45 44.01
N ASP A 70 -55.34 -25.71 43.76
CA ASP A 70 -53.95 -26.15 43.69
C ASP A 70 -53.25 -25.61 42.43
N ALA A 71 -53.95 -25.48 41.31
CA ALA A 71 -53.43 -24.79 40.13
C ALA A 71 -53.11 -23.32 40.42
N THR A 72 -54.01 -22.58 41.09
CA THR A 72 -53.81 -21.17 41.46
C THR A 72 -52.67 -21.01 42.47
N LYS A 73 -52.52 -21.92 43.44
CA LYS A 73 -51.37 -21.92 44.38
C LYS A 73 -50.05 -22.11 43.65
N ASN A 74 -49.99 -23.05 42.71
CA ASN A 74 -48.79 -23.31 41.91
C ASN A 74 -48.44 -22.11 41.03
N GLU A 75 -49.45 -21.44 40.46
CA GLU A 75 -49.24 -20.23 39.65
C GLU A 75 -48.74 -19.05 40.48
N ILE A 76 -49.28 -18.84 41.68
CA ILE A 76 -48.78 -17.81 42.62
C ILE A 76 -47.32 -18.11 42.99
N ALA A 77 -46.98 -19.35 43.35
CA ALA A 77 -45.60 -19.72 43.67
C ALA A 77 -44.64 -19.49 42.49
N ARG A 78 -45.09 -19.77 41.25
CA ARG A 78 -44.34 -19.49 40.02
C ARG A 78 -44.11 -17.98 39.84
N LEU A 79 -45.16 -17.18 39.99
CA LEU A 79 -45.11 -15.72 39.86
C LEU A 79 -44.24 -15.06 40.93
N GLU A 80 -44.28 -15.55 42.17
CA GLU A 80 -43.40 -15.07 43.26
C GLU A 80 -41.92 -15.37 42.95
N ALA A 81 -41.60 -16.56 42.47
CA ALA A 81 -40.25 -16.93 42.07
C ALA A 81 -39.75 -16.10 40.88
N GLU A 82 -40.63 -15.86 39.89
CA GLU A 82 -40.34 -15.04 38.71
C GLU A 82 -40.12 -13.56 39.08
N ALA A 83 -40.97 -13.00 39.95
CA ALA A 83 -40.83 -11.63 40.45
C ALA A 83 -39.52 -11.44 41.25
N LYS A 84 -39.16 -12.42 42.09
CA LYS A 84 -37.89 -12.39 42.83
C LYS A 84 -36.69 -12.42 41.88
N SER A 85 -36.67 -13.35 40.93
CA SER A 85 -35.56 -13.50 39.98
C SER A 85 -35.39 -12.25 39.10
N THR A 86 -36.49 -11.65 38.63
CA THR A 86 -36.45 -10.43 37.82
C THR A 86 -35.99 -9.21 38.62
N ALA A 87 -36.39 -9.09 39.89
CA ALA A 87 -35.91 -8.04 40.78
C ALA A 87 -34.40 -8.14 41.06
N GLU A 88 -33.88 -9.34 41.31
CA GLU A 88 -32.44 -9.59 41.50
C GLU A 88 -31.63 -9.22 40.24
N LYS A 89 -32.11 -9.65 39.05
CA LYS A 89 -31.47 -9.31 37.78
C LYS A 89 -31.48 -7.81 37.50
N LEU A 90 -32.57 -7.12 37.81
CA LEU A 90 -32.67 -5.67 37.65
C LEU A 90 -31.67 -4.95 38.57
N ALA A 91 -31.60 -5.33 39.84
CA ALA A 91 -30.66 -4.75 40.80
C ALA A 91 -29.20 -4.96 40.37
N ALA A 92 -28.87 -6.16 39.89
CA ALA A 92 -27.54 -6.46 39.36
C ALA A 92 -27.20 -5.60 38.12
N ALA A 93 -28.16 -5.42 37.21
CA ALA A 93 -27.98 -4.58 36.03
C ALA A 93 -27.79 -3.10 36.40
N GLU A 94 -28.55 -2.57 37.37
CA GLU A 94 -28.42 -1.19 37.85
C GLU A 94 -27.06 -0.96 38.52
N ALA A 95 -26.57 -1.92 39.32
CA ALA A 95 -25.23 -1.86 39.90
C ALA A 95 -24.12 -1.90 38.83
N ALA A 96 -24.27 -2.74 37.80
CA ALA A 96 -23.32 -2.80 36.68
C ALA A 96 -23.28 -1.49 35.89
N ILE A 97 -24.44 -0.88 35.60
CA ILE A 97 -24.53 0.42 34.93
C ILE A 97 -23.86 1.51 35.77
N ALA A 98 -24.07 1.54 37.09
CA ALA A 98 -23.44 2.50 37.98
C ALA A 98 -21.91 2.36 37.96
N THR A 99 -21.41 1.12 37.98
CA THR A 99 -19.97 0.82 37.93
C THR A 99 -19.35 1.26 36.60
N LEU A 100 -20.00 0.94 35.48
CA LEU A 100 -19.52 1.32 34.14
C LEU A 100 -19.54 2.85 33.96
N THR A 101 -20.60 3.51 34.41
CA THR A 101 -20.70 4.98 34.37
C THR A 101 -19.57 5.64 35.16
N ALA A 102 -19.26 5.14 36.37
CA ALA A 102 -18.15 5.65 37.15
C ALA A 102 -16.80 5.46 36.45
N ARG A 103 -16.60 4.31 35.80
CA ARG A 103 -15.37 4.03 35.05
C ARG A 103 -15.21 4.90 33.81
N ILE A 104 -16.31 5.18 33.10
CA ILE A 104 -16.31 6.11 31.97
C ILE A 104 -15.93 7.51 32.45
N ALA A 105 -16.56 8.01 33.52
CA ALA A 105 -16.26 9.33 34.08
C ALA A 105 -14.82 9.48 34.57
N GLU A 106 -14.20 8.39 35.04
CA GLU A 106 -12.79 8.36 35.43
C GLU A 106 -11.84 8.46 34.22
N LEU A 107 -12.18 7.81 33.10
CA LEU A 107 -11.31 7.69 31.93
C LEU A 107 -11.48 8.82 30.91
N GLU A 108 -12.68 9.37 30.78
CA GLU A 108 -13.04 10.41 29.79
C GLU A 108 -12.11 11.65 29.84
N PRO A 109 -11.68 12.16 31.01
CA PRO A 109 -10.76 13.30 31.06
C PRO A 109 -9.35 12.99 30.56
N SER A 110 -8.95 11.72 30.52
CA SER A 110 -7.60 11.30 30.10
C SER A 110 -7.44 11.15 28.59
N LEU A 111 -8.56 11.00 27.86
CA LEU A 111 -8.58 10.79 26.40
C LEU A 111 -7.88 11.91 25.61
N PRO A 112 -8.20 13.21 25.83
CA PRO A 112 -7.59 14.28 25.05
C PRO A 112 -6.07 14.37 25.24
N LYS A 113 -5.59 14.07 26.46
CA LYS A 113 -4.17 14.05 26.75
C LYS A 113 -3.48 12.88 26.04
N LEU A 114 -4.06 11.68 26.10
CA LEU A 114 -3.52 10.51 25.41
C LEU A 114 -3.48 10.69 23.89
N GLU A 115 -4.50 11.31 23.30
CA GLU A 115 -4.52 11.66 21.88
C GLU A 115 -3.42 12.67 21.53
N THR A 116 -3.23 13.69 22.37
CA THR A 116 -2.17 14.68 22.19
C THR A 116 -0.78 14.03 22.29
N ASP A 117 -0.55 13.22 23.32
CA ASP A 117 0.72 12.53 23.56
C ASP A 117 1.03 11.55 22.41
N ALA A 118 0.03 10.85 21.87
CA ALA A 118 0.17 9.96 20.72
C ALA A 118 0.55 10.72 19.44
N ASN A 119 -0.08 11.86 19.18
CA ASN A 119 0.25 12.69 18.02
C ASN A 119 1.68 13.26 18.11
N VAL A 120 2.07 13.77 19.29
CA VAL A 120 3.44 14.25 19.53
C VAL A 120 4.47 13.13 19.37
N ALA A 121 4.18 11.93 19.87
CA ALA A 121 5.06 10.79 19.69
C ALA A 121 5.21 10.40 18.22
N ARG A 122 4.12 10.46 17.44
CA ARG A 122 4.13 10.19 16.00
C ARG A 122 4.97 11.21 15.23
N GLU A 123 4.75 12.51 15.45
CA GLU A 123 5.53 13.57 14.82
C GLU A 123 7.03 13.45 15.14
N ARG A 124 7.38 13.09 16.38
CA ARG A 124 8.78 12.82 16.77
C ARG A 124 9.36 11.62 16.05
N ALA A 125 8.59 10.54 15.90
CA ALA A 125 9.03 9.35 15.19
C ALA A 125 9.26 9.65 13.70
N ASP A 126 8.33 10.36 13.05
CA ASP A 126 8.45 10.77 11.65
C ASP A 126 9.67 11.70 11.45
N SER A 127 9.88 12.66 12.35
CA SER A 127 11.04 13.54 12.32
C SER A 127 12.37 12.78 12.56
N ALA A 128 12.38 11.79 13.45
CA ALA A 128 13.56 10.97 13.72
C ALA A 128 13.91 10.06 12.53
N LEU A 129 12.90 9.48 11.85
CA LEU A 129 13.07 8.71 10.62
C LEU A 129 13.64 9.58 9.51
N ALA A 130 13.09 10.77 9.29
CA ALA A 130 13.61 11.69 8.29
C ALA A 130 15.06 12.12 8.59
N ALA A 131 15.40 12.34 9.87
CA ALA A 131 16.77 12.65 10.28
C ALA A 131 17.73 11.46 10.07
N LEU A 132 17.26 10.23 10.28
CA LEU A 132 18.03 9.02 10.02
C LEU A 132 18.31 8.86 8.51
N ASP A 133 17.29 9.02 7.66
CA ASP A 133 17.46 8.94 6.21
C ASP A 133 18.46 9.99 5.69
N GLN A 134 18.40 11.21 6.22
CA GLN A 134 19.37 12.25 5.87
C GLN A 134 20.77 11.91 6.36
N ALA A 135 20.92 11.39 7.58
CA ALA A 135 22.22 10.98 8.11
C ALA A 135 22.83 9.84 7.28
N ASP A 136 22.03 8.87 6.86
CA ASP A 136 22.47 7.77 6.00
C ASP A 136 22.95 8.29 4.64
N LEU A 137 22.19 9.20 4.00
CA LEU A 137 22.61 9.85 2.76
C LEU A 137 23.89 10.65 2.92
N ASP A 138 24.05 11.37 4.02
CA ASP A 138 25.25 12.16 4.30
C ASP A 138 26.47 11.27 4.53
N ILE A 139 26.33 10.13 5.21
CA ILE A 139 27.40 9.14 5.37
C ILE A 139 27.79 8.58 4.00
N VAL A 140 26.81 8.17 3.18
CA VAL A 140 27.07 7.63 1.84
C VAL A 140 27.77 8.66 0.95
N ARG A 141 27.32 9.92 0.96
CA ARG A 141 27.96 11.01 0.22
C ARG A 141 29.38 11.26 0.69
N ARG A 142 29.58 11.35 2.00
CA ARG A 142 30.91 11.58 2.59
C ARG A 142 31.87 10.46 2.24
N TRP A 143 31.41 9.21 2.29
CA TRP A 143 32.21 8.07 1.87
C TRP A 143 32.50 8.11 0.36
N ALA A 144 31.52 8.44 -0.48
CA ALA A 144 31.74 8.59 -1.92
C ALA A 144 32.77 9.70 -2.24
N ASP A 145 32.67 10.85 -1.58
CA ASP A 145 33.55 12.00 -1.76
C ASP A 145 34.97 11.73 -1.20
N GLU A 146 35.09 11.06 -0.05
CA GLU A 146 36.37 10.77 0.60
C GLU A 146 37.10 9.54 0.02
N THR A 147 36.37 8.57 -0.57
CA THR A 147 36.96 7.28 -1.02
C THR A 147 37.03 7.08 -2.53
N TYR A 148 36.72 8.08 -3.35
CA TYR A 148 36.74 7.98 -4.83
C TYR A 148 35.86 6.84 -5.39
N VAL A 149 34.90 6.34 -4.63
CA VAL A 149 33.84 5.49 -5.17
C VAL A 149 32.78 6.44 -5.70
N ALA A 150 32.73 6.64 -7.01
CA ALA A 150 31.75 7.51 -7.63
C ALA A 150 30.34 7.03 -7.26
N GLY A 151 29.68 7.75 -6.35
CA GLY A 151 28.29 7.49 -6.01
C GLY A 151 27.43 7.62 -7.26
N LEU A 152 26.45 6.71 -7.41
CA LEU A 152 25.53 6.71 -8.54
C LEU A 152 24.75 8.04 -8.55
N LYS A 153 25.05 8.88 -9.53
CA LYS A 153 24.51 10.22 -9.75
C LYS A 153 23.99 10.28 -11.19
N PRO A 154 22.77 10.80 -11.40
CA PRO A 154 22.28 11.02 -12.75
C PRO A 154 23.14 12.05 -13.49
N LEU A 155 23.33 11.83 -14.79
CA LEU A 155 24.00 12.80 -15.64
C LEU A 155 23.15 14.08 -15.76
N SER A 156 23.80 15.25 -15.69
CA SER A 156 23.13 16.51 -16.05
C SER A 156 22.69 16.47 -17.52
N PRO A 157 21.73 17.30 -17.95
CA PRO A 157 21.32 17.36 -19.35
C PRO A 157 22.48 17.60 -20.33
N GLU A 158 23.44 18.45 -19.95
CA GLU A 158 24.66 18.72 -20.72
C GLU A 158 25.58 17.51 -20.77
N GLN A 159 25.79 16.85 -19.63
CA GLN A 159 26.60 15.63 -19.55
C GLN A 159 25.97 14.51 -20.37
N MET A 160 24.65 14.34 -20.29
CA MET A 160 23.89 13.39 -21.08
C MET A 160 24.02 13.67 -22.58
N THR A 161 23.93 14.94 -22.98
CA THR A 161 24.14 15.33 -24.39
C THR A 161 25.52 14.89 -24.86
N MET A 162 26.57 15.24 -24.13
CA MET A 162 27.94 14.93 -24.53
C MET A 162 28.20 13.42 -24.52
N ALA A 163 27.66 12.70 -23.54
CA ALA A 163 27.73 11.24 -23.49
C ALA A 163 27.06 10.60 -24.71
N VAL A 164 25.86 11.02 -25.10
CA VAL A 164 25.16 10.48 -26.29
C VAL A 164 25.94 10.79 -27.57
N LEU A 165 26.41 12.02 -27.74
CA LEU A 165 27.19 12.41 -28.92
C LEU A 165 28.50 11.59 -29.02
N GLN A 166 29.14 11.32 -27.88
CA GLN A 166 30.35 10.52 -27.82
C GLN A 166 30.07 9.03 -28.09
N ALA A 167 29.08 8.45 -27.40
CA ALA A 167 28.71 7.04 -27.51
C ALA A 167 28.26 6.67 -28.93
N THR A 168 27.47 7.54 -29.58
CA THR A 168 27.07 7.33 -30.98
C THR A 168 28.25 7.48 -31.97
N GLY A 169 29.38 8.03 -31.53
CA GLY A 169 30.50 8.39 -32.40
C GLY A 169 30.19 9.59 -33.31
N TYR A 170 29.13 10.35 -33.05
CA TYR A 170 28.85 11.59 -33.76
C TYR A 170 29.98 12.60 -33.60
N THR A 171 30.58 12.65 -32.40
CA THR A 171 31.78 13.47 -32.12
C THR A 171 32.93 13.19 -33.07
N ASN A 172 33.16 11.92 -33.44
CA ASN A 172 34.23 11.54 -34.36
C ASN A 172 34.03 12.14 -35.76
N ASN A 173 32.79 12.09 -36.27
CA ASN A 173 32.47 12.67 -37.57
C ASN A 173 32.65 14.19 -37.58
N VAL A 174 32.20 14.86 -36.51
CA VAL A 174 32.39 16.32 -36.36
C VAL A 174 33.87 16.67 -36.21
N ARG A 175 34.63 15.87 -35.46
CA ARG A 175 36.09 16.04 -35.28
C ARG A 175 36.81 15.93 -36.62
N SER A 176 36.57 14.88 -37.41
CA SER A 176 37.19 14.72 -38.74
C SER A 176 36.83 15.87 -39.69
N ALA A 177 35.59 16.36 -39.65
CA ALA A 177 35.18 17.52 -40.45
C ALA A 177 35.88 18.82 -40.00
N ALA A 178 35.97 19.05 -38.69
CA ALA A 178 36.68 20.20 -38.11
C ALA A 178 38.18 20.15 -38.42
N GLU A 179 38.82 18.99 -38.34
CA GLU A 179 40.21 18.79 -38.74
C GLU A 179 40.44 19.15 -40.21
N ALA A 180 39.58 18.65 -41.10
CA ALA A 180 39.66 18.92 -42.53
C ALA A 180 39.45 20.41 -42.86
N GLU A 181 38.51 21.08 -42.18
CA GLU A 181 38.29 22.52 -42.32
C GLU A 181 39.49 23.33 -41.83
N LEU A 182 40.06 22.99 -40.68
CA LEU A 182 41.21 23.68 -40.13
C LEU A 182 42.47 23.45 -41.00
N ASN A 183 42.66 22.24 -41.56
CA ASN A 183 43.75 21.97 -42.51
C ASN A 183 43.61 22.78 -43.80
N LYS A 184 42.37 23.09 -44.23
CA LYS A 184 42.12 23.97 -45.38
C LYS A 184 42.33 25.45 -45.04
N LYS A 185 41.87 25.89 -43.87
CA LYS A 185 41.95 27.29 -43.42
C LYS A 185 43.35 27.70 -42.98
N SER A 186 44.10 26.78 -42.37
CA SER A 186 45.41 27.02 -41.75
C SER A 186 46.28 25.76 -41.80
N PRO A 187 46.84 25.43 -42.98
CA PRO A 187 47.72 24.27 -43.13
C PRO A 187 49.01 24.43 -42.32
N LEU A 188 49.45 23.37 -41.65
CA LEU A 188 50.74 23.33 -40.95
C LEU A 188 51.87 22.99 -41.94
N SER A 189 52.97 23.73 -41.88
CA SER A 189 54.19 23.38 -42.62
C SER A 189 54.89 22.16 -41.98
N GLU A 190 55.82 21.53 -42.70
CA GLU A 190 56.63 20.43 -42.14
C GLU A 190 57.43 20.86 -40.90
N ALA A 191 57.85 22.13 -40.83
CA ALA A 191 58.52 22.69 -39.66
C ALA A 191 57.56 22.85 -38.47
N ASP A 192 56.31 23.27 -38.72
CA ASP A 192 55.30 23.39 -37.66
C ASP A 192 54.87 22.01 -37.13
N GLN A 193 54.91 20.98 -37.96
CA GLN A 193 54.61 19.60 -37.54
C GLN A 193 55.68 19.01 -36.62
N ALA A 194 56.91 19.53 -36.67
CA ALA A 194 57.99 19.14 -35.77
C ALA A 194 58.00 19.95 -34.45
N ASP A 195 57.20 21.02 -34.35
CA ASP A 195 57.12 21.90 -33.19
C ASP A 195 55.96 21.50 -32.26
N ALA A 196 56.30 21.04 -31.06
CA ALA A 196 55.33 20.60 -30.06
C ALA A 196 54.36 21.72 -29.61
N ALA A 197 54.79 22.97 -29.56
CA ALA A 197 53.94 24.10 -29.18
C ALA A 197 52.92 24.42 -30.29
N LYS A 198 53.32 24.32 -31.56
CA LYS A 198 52.42 24.47 -32.71
C LYS A 198 51.38 23.37 -32.78
N LEU A 199 51.76 22.13 -32.49
CA LEU A 199 50.82 21.02 -32.41
C LEU A 199 49.83 21.17 -31.24
N ALA A 200 50.29 21.65 -30.08
CA ALA A 200 49.41 21.92 -28.94
C ALA A 200 48.38 23.03 -29.24
N GLU A 201 48.82 24.11 -29.90
CA GLU A 201 47.91 25.18 -30.35
C GLU A 201 46.91 24.66 -31.38
N ARG A 202 47.35 23.83 -32.33
CA ARG A 202 46.47 23.18 -33.32
C ARG A 202 45.42 22.29 -32.65
N ALA A 203 45.78 21.55 -31.61
CA ALA A 203 44.88 20.71 -30.85
C ALA A 203 43.83 21.54 -30.11
N LYS A 204 44.23 22.67 -29.51
CA LYS A 204 43.31 23.61 -28.87
C LYS A 204 42.31 24.20 -29.87
N GLN A 205 42.78 24.65 -31.03
CA GLN A 205 41.92 25.18 -32.10
C GLN A 205 40.91 24.14 -32.59
N LEU A 206 41.33 22.87 -32.68
CA LEU A 206 40.42 21.79 -33.02
C LEU A 206 39.34 21.59 -31.95
N GLU A 207 39.72 21.62 -30.67
CA GLU A 207 38.78 21.41 -29.56
C GLU A 207 37.78 22.58 -29.43
N ASP A 208 38.23 23.82 -29.66
CA ASP A 208 37.36 25.00 -29.69
C ASP A 208 36.34 24.92 -30.85
N GLU A 209 36.78 24.53 -32.05
CA GLU A 209 35.92 24.33 -33.23
C GLU A 209 34.93 23.17 -33.00
N LEU A 210 35.40 22.07 -32.40
CA LEU A 210 34.58 20.90 -32.06
C LEU A 210 33.48 21.29 -31.06
N TYR A 211 33.85 21.92 -29.94
CA TYR A 211 32.89 22.41 -28.95
C TYR A 211 31.89 23.39 -29.58
N GLY A 212 32.36 24.30 -30.43
CA GLY A 212 31.53 25.24 -31.18
C GLY A 212 30.44 24.56 -32.04
N LYS A 213 30.76 23.43 -32.67
CA LYS A 213 29.83 22.64 -33.48
C LYS A 213 28.91 21.73 -32.64
N LEU A 214 29.37 21.23 -31.50
CA LEU A 214 28.60 20.30 -30.67
C LEU A 214 27.62 21.00 -29.72
N LYS A 215 27.96 22.19 -29.20
CA LYS A 215 27.15 22.91 -28.19
C LYS A 215 25.71 23.19 -28.64
N GLY A 216 25.45 23.28 -29.94
CA GLY A 216 24.11 23.48 -30.48
C GLY A 216 23.12 22.36 -30.15
N ASN A 217 23.61 21.16 -29.83
CA ASN A 217 22.77 20.01 -29.47
C ASN A 217 22.29 20.04 -28.01
N VAL A 218 22.96 20.81 -27.14
CA VAL A 218 22.70 20.85 -25.69
C VAL A 218 21.30 21.37 -25.38
N GLY A 219 20.83 22.39 -26.12
CA GLY A 219 19.54 23.02 -25.86
C GLY A 219 18.36 22.05 -25.92
N LEU A 220 18.43 21.04 -26.80
CA LEU A 220 17.39 20.01 -26.90
C LEU A 220 17.29 19.17 -25.61
N PHE A 221 18.43 18.73 -25.09
CA PHE A 221 18.48 17.92 -23.87
C PHE A 221 18.17 18.75 -22.63
N VAL A 222 18.64 20.00 -22.55
CA VAL A 222 18.29 20.91 -21.44
C VAL A 222 16.78 21.11 -21.36
N ASN A 223 16.10 21.29 -22.50
CA ASN A 223 14.65 21.43 -22.53
C ASN A 223 13.89 20.16 -22.10
N LEU A 224 14.45 18.97 -22.33
CA LEU A 224 13.80 17.68 -22.06
C LEU A 224 14.15 17.09 -20.68
N PHE A 225 15.38 17.30 -20.23
CA PHE A 225 15.95 16.68 -19.03
C PHE A 225 16.24 17.68 -17.90
N GLY A 226 16.21 18.98 -18.16
CA GLY A 226 16.34 20.00 -17.10
C GLY A 226 15.04 20.19 -16.32
N VAL A 227 15.14 20.48 -15.02
CA VAL A 227 13.96 20.96 -14.28
C VAL A 227 13.54 22.34 -14.76
N GLY A 228 12.26 22.68 -14.56
CA GLY A 228 11.71 23.98 -14.95
C GLY A 228 12.48 25.17 -14.36
N PRO A 229 12.46 26.35 -15.01
CA PRO A 229 13.21 27.52 -14.56
C PRO A 229 12.94 27.84 -13.09
N GLY A 230 14.01 27.95 -12.29
CA GLY A 230 13.93 28.31 -10.85
C GLY A 230 13.74 27.14 -9.88
N GLN A 231 13.73 25.88 -10.36
CA GLN A 231 13.67 24.69 -9.51
C GLN A 231 15.07 24.11 -9.23
N PRO A 232 15.31 23.47 -8.07
CA PRO A 232 16.56 22.76 -7.80
C PRO A 232 16.79 21.59 -8.78
N GLN A 233 17.98 21.50 -9.38
CA GLN A 233 18.39 20.43 -10.32
C GLN A 233 18.93 19.18 -9.61
N THR A 234 18.67 19.02 -8.32
CA THR A 234 19.29 17.98 -7.46
C THR A 234 18.49 16.69 -7.40
N GLU A 235 17.21 16.70 -7.75
CA GLU A 235 16.34 15.51 -7.74
C GLU A 235 16.29 14.84 -9.11
N PHE A 236 16.39 13.51 -9.13
CA PHE A 236 16.16 12.72 -10.34
C PHE A 236 14.66 12.57 -10.59
N PHE A 237 14.24 12.86 -11.81
CA PHE A 237 12.87 12.60 -12.26
C PHE A 237 12.92 11.94 -13.65
N ALA A 238 12.13 10.89 -13.81
CA ALA A 238 11.92 10.22 -15.09
C ALA A 238 10.51 10.55 -15.56
N THR A 239 10.39 11.29 -16.66
CA THR A 239 9.07 11.64 -17.23
C THR A 239 8.70 10.72 -18.38
N VAL A 240 7.39 10.65 -18.66
CA VAL A 240 6.87 9.97 -19.85
C VAL A 240 7.44 10.61 -21.12
N ASP A 241 7.57 11.94 -21.15
CA ASP A 241 8.12 12.66 -22.30
C ASP A 241 9.60 12.33 -22.56
N GLN A 242 10.39 12.13 -21.50
CA GLN A 242 11.79 11.70 -21.60
C GLN A 242 11.90 10.28 -22.16
N SER A 243 11.04 9.38 -21.70
CA SER A 243 10.98 8.00 -22.19
C SER A 243 10.51 7.96 -23.65
N LEU A 244 9.54 8.80 -24.02
CA LEU A 244 9.02 8.91 -25.38
C LEU A 244 10.04 9.52 -26.33
N PHE A 245 10.83 10.50 -25.89
CA PHE A 245 11.93 11.07 -26.66
C PHE A 245 13.02 10.03 -26.95
N PHE A 246 13.36 9.16 -26.00
CA PHE A 246 14.26 8.05 -26.29
C PHE A 246 13.62 7.01 -27.22
N ALA A 247 12.34 6.70 -27.01
CA ALA A 247 11.58 5.73 -27.81
C ALA A 247 11.36 6.18 -29.28
N ASN A 248 11.24 7.49 -29.55
CA ASN A 248 10.84 8.03 -30.85
C ASN A 248 11.74 9.17 -31.36
N GLY A 249 12.84 9.47 -30.68
CA GLY A 249 13.73 10.58 -31.01
C GLY A 249 14.47 10.35 -32.31
N SER A 250 13.92 10.88 -33.40
CA SER A 250 14.50 10.79 -34.75
C SER A 250 15.95 11.28 -34.82
N GLN A 251 16.33 12.20 -33.92
CA GLN A 251 17.67 12.78 -33.87
C GLN A 251 18.74 11.79 -33.36
N ILE A 252 18.51 11.07 -32.25
CA ILE A 252 19.46 10.07 -31.76
C ILE A 252 19.57 8.91 -32.76
N LEU A 253 18.43 8.46 -33.29
CA LEU A 253 18.39 7.44 -34.33
C LEU A 253 19.14 7.87 -35.60
N SER A 254 19.13 9.16 -35.94
CA SER A 254 19.89 9.70 -37.07
C SER A 254 21.40 9.64 -36.84
N TRP A 255 21.87 9.85 -35.61
CA TRP A 255 23.29 9.75 -35.25
C TRP A 255 23.82 8.32 -35.28
N LEU A 256 22.92 7.35 -35.10
CA LEU A 256 23.21 5.92 -35.24
C LEU A 256 23.15 5.42 -36.69
N ASN A 257 22.75 6.23 -37.68
CA ASN A 257 22.86 5.81 -39.08
C ASN A 257 24.35 5.67 -39.46
N PRO A 258 24.80 4.52 -40.00
CA PRO A 258 26.20 4.34 -40.36
C PRO A 258 26.68 5.46 -41.29
N SER A 259 27.66 6.23 -40.83
CA SER A 259 28.21 7.35 -41.57
C SER A 259 29.60 7.70 -41.07
N GLY A 260 30.54 7.90 -41.99
CA GLY A 260 31.93 8.23 -41.67
C GLY A 260 32.56 7.19 -40.74
N ASN A 261 32.93 7.63 -39.54
CA ASN A 261 33.57 6.82 -38.51
C ASN A 261 32.77 6.77 -37.19
N ASN A 262 31.44 6.92 -37.27
CA ASN A 262 30.56 6.78 -36.12
C ASN A 262 30.47 5.32 -35.62
N LEU A 263 29.88 5.11 -34.44
CA LEU A 263 29.89 3.80 -33.78
C LEU A 263 29.35 2.70 -34.69
N THR A 264 28.15 2.88 -35.25
CA THR A 264 27.50 1.84 -36.05
C THR A 264 28.24 1.55 -37.36
N ALA A 265 28.93 2.54 -37.97
CA ALA A 265 29.79 2.29 -39.14
C ALA A 265 31.06 1.49 -38.81
N ARG A 266 31.52 1.50 -37.56
CA ARG A 266 32.63 0.65 -37.11
C ARG A 266 32.13 -0.74 -36.75
N LEU A 267 31.05 -0.83 -35.98
CA LEU A 267 30.44 -2.09 -35.58
C LEU A 267 29.99 -2.96 -36.77
N THR A 268 29.47 -2.36 -37.84
CA THR A 268 29.06 -3.13 -39.04
C THR A 268 30.22 -3.79 -39.78
N LYS A 269 31.47 -3.35 -39.54
CA LYS A 269 32.68 -3.96 -40.11
C LYS A 269 33.20 -5.14 -39.28
N LEU A 270 32.68 -5.33 -38.07
CA LEU A 270 33.05 -6.45 -37.21
C LEU A 270 32.15 -7.65 -37.51
N GLU A 271 32.75 -8.69 -38.09
CA GLU A 271 32.04 -9.93 -38.43
C GLU A 271 31.77 -10.80 -37.20
N ASP A 272 32.74 -10.85 -36.28
CA ASP A 272 32.65 -11.59 -35.03
C ASP A 272 31.70 -10.89 -34.03
N PRO A 273 30.60 -11.55 -33.61
CA PRO A 273 29.68 -11.01 -32.62
C PRO A 273 30.32 -10.69 -31.26
N ALA A 274 31.37 -11.42 -30.85
CA ALA A 274 32.05 -11.15 -29.59
C ALA A 274 32.86 -9.85 -29.66
N ALA A 275 33.64 -9.67 -30.73
CA ALA A 275 34.33 -8.40 -30.99
C ALA A 275 33.37 -7.21 -31.13
N LEU A 276 32.21 -7.43 -31.77
CA LEU A 276 31.17 -6.41 -31.89
C LEU A 276 30.59 -6.01 -30.53
N ALA A 277 30.27 -7.00 -29.68
CA ALA A 277 29.81 -6.74 -28.32
C ALA A 277 30.88 -5.99 -27.50
N ASP A 278 32.15 -6.39 -27.59
CA ASP A 278 33.25 -5.72 -26.92
C ASP A 278 33.34 -4.23 -27.30
N GLU A 279 33.33 -3.90 -28.60
CA GLU A 279 33.39 -2.50 -29.04
C GLU A 279 32.12 -1.72 -28.65
N LEU A 280 30.94 -2.34 -28.78
CA LEU A 280 29.66 -1.72 -28.47
C LEU A 280 29.58 -1.32 -26.99
N TYR A 281 29.85 -2.25 -26.08
CA TYR A 281 29.75 -2.00 -24.64
C TYR A 281 30.83 -1.04 -24.16
N LEU A 282 32.06 -1.14 -24.67
CA LEU A 282 33.11 -0.18 -24.32
C LEU A 282 32.80 1.24 -24.82
N SER A 283 32.17 1.36 -25.99
CA SER A 283 31.86 2.67 -26.58
C SER A 283 30.67 3.35 -25.89
N VAL A 284 29.70 2.58 -25.40
CA VAL A 284 28.46 3.13 -24.82
C VAL A 284 28.51 3.15 -23.29
N LEU A 285 28.99 2.08 -22.65
CA LEU A 285 28.94 1.86 -21.21
C LEU A 285 30.32 1.83 -20.54
N THR A 286 31.38 2.20 -21.28
CA THR A 286 32.78 2.28 -20.79
C THR A 286 33.31 1.02 -20.07
N ARG A 287 32.66 -0.13 -20.26
CA ARG A 287 33.00 -1.43 -19.67
C ARG A 287 32.98 -2.54 -20.71
N ARG A 288 33.59 -3.68 -20.35
CA ARG A 288 33.46 -4.90 -21.16
C ARG A 288 32.09 -5.55 -20.95
N PRO A 289 31.54 -6.23 -21.97
CA PRO A 289 30.33 -7.02 -21.82
C PRO A 289 30.59 -8.25 -20.96
N THR A 290 29.55 -8.72 -20.29
CA THR A 290 29.52 -10.03 -19.62
C THR A 290 29.29 -11.15 -20.64
N GLU A 291 29.56 -12.40 -20.25
CA GLU A 291 29.32 -13.57 -21.11
C GLU A 291 27.85 -13.70 -21.56
N ALA A 292 26.91 -13.30 -20.69
CA ALA A 292 25.48 -13.26 -20.98
C ALA A 292 25.15 -12.20 -22.05
N GLU A 293 25.72 -11.01 -21.93
CA GLU A 293 25.52 -9.90 -22.88
C GLU A 293 26.14 -10.19 -24.26
N VAL A 294 27.30 -10.86 -24.30
CA VAL A 294 27.89 -11.36 -25.55
C VAL A 294 26.97 -12.37 -26.21
N THR A 295 26.39 -13.28 -25.42
CA THR A 295 25.43 -14.28 -25.90
C THR A 295 24.18 -13.62 -26.47
N GLU A 296 23.59 -12.66 -25.75
CA GLU A 296 22.41 -11.91 -26.21
C GLU A 296 22.68 -11.13 -27.50
N THR A 297 23.83 -10.44 -27.57
CA THR A 297 24.25 -9.71 -28.78
C THR A 297 24.36 -10.64 -29.98
N ARG A 298 25.02 -11.79 -29.81
CA ARG A 298 25.16 -12.81 -30.87
C ARG A 298 23.80 -13.33 -31.32
N ASP A 299 22.95 -13.70 -30.37
CA ASP A 299 21.66 -14.33 -30.67
C ASP A 299 20.72 -13.31 -31.36
N TYR A 300 20.78 -12.04 -30.96
CA TYR A 300 20.03 -10.95 -31.61
C TYR A 300 20.49 -10.72 -33.04
N LEU A 301 21.80 -10.62 -33.27
CA LEU A 301 22.38 -10.48 -34.62
C LEU A 301 22.00 -11.65 -35.53
N ALA A 302 21.98 -12.88 -34.99
CA ALA A 302 21.56 -14.06 -35.73
C ALA A 302 20.07 -14.03 -36.09
N SER A 303 19.21 -13.55 -35.18
CA SER A 303 17.76 -13.43 -35.43
C SER A 303 17.41 -12.43 -36.54
N ARG A 304 18.32 -11.50 -36.85
CA ARG A 304 18.16 -10.45 -37.86
C ARG A 304 19.26 -10.48 -38.93
N ALA A 305 19.67 -11.67 -39.35
CA ALA A 305 20.70 -11.84 -40.37
C ALA A 305 20.41 -11.06 -41.67
N ASP A 306 19.13 -10.92 -42.04
CA ASP A 306 18.68 -10.21 -43.25
C ASP A 306 18.85 -8.67 -43.16
N ASP A 307 18.93 -8.11 -41.95
CA ASP A 307 19.17 -6.68 -41.71
C ASP A 307 20.16 -6.48 -40.54
N ARG A 308 21.40 -6.96 -40.75
CA ARG A 308 22.48 -6.81 -39.77
C ARG A 308 22.71 -5.35 -39.39
N THR A 309 22.62 -4.43 -40.35
CA THR A 309 22.83 -2.99 -40.09
C THR A 309 21.74 -2.43 -39.19
N GLY A 310 20.48 -2.78 -39.42
CA GLY A 310 19.37 -2.45 -38.53
C GLY A 310 19.57 -3.02 -37.13
N ALA A 311 19.95 -4.29 -37.03
CA ALA A 311 20.20 -4.95 -35.75
C ALA A 311 21.31 -4.26 -34.92
N VAL A 312 22.42 -3.87 -35.55
CA VAL A 312 23.50 -3.13 -34.90
C VAL A 312 23.04 -1.76 -34.39
N ARG A 313 22.20 -1.06 -35.17
CA ARG A 313 21.63 0.24 -34.76
C ARG A 313 20.70 0.08 -33.55
N GLU A 314 19.88 -0.97 -33.54
CA GLU A 314 18.97 -1.27 -32.45
C GLU A 314 19.72 -1.65 -31.17
N LEU A 315 20.80 -2.43 -31.27
CA LEU A 315 21.67 -2.76 -30.13
C LEU A 315 22.37 -1.52 -29.56
N ALA A 316 22.90 -0.64 -30.41
CA ALA A 316 23.49 0.62 -29.95
C ALA A 316 22.45 1.53 -29.29
N TRP A 317 21.24 1.58 -29.85
CA TRP A 317 20.14 2.35 -29.29
C TRP A 317 19.67 1.77 -27.95
N SER A 318 19.53 0.46 -27.82
CA SER A 318 19.07 -0.17 -26.58
C SER A 318 19.98 0.17 -25.39
N LEU A 319 21.30 0.13 -25.58
CA LEU A 319 22.26 0.51 -24.54
C LEU A 319 22.20 2.00 -24.19
N ILE A 320 22.09 2.90 -25.18
CA ILE A 320 21.95 4.35 -24.93
C ILE A 320 20.65 4.67 -24.16
N THR A 321 19.59 3.91 -24.40
CA THR A 321 18.30 4.06 -23.70
C THR A 321 18.21 3.30 -22.38
N SER A 322 19.26 2.56 -22.01
CA SER A 322 19.27 1.77 -20.79
C SER A 322 19.33 2.65 -19.54
N ALA A 323 18.91 2.09 -18.40
CA ALA A 323 19.05 2.77 -17.12
C ALA A 323 20.54 3.03 -16.80
N GLU A 324 21.44 2.09 -17.11
CA GLU A 324 22.87 2.17 -16.82
C GLU A 324 23.52 3.41 -17.46
N PHE A 325 23.18 3.71 -18.72
CA PHE A 325 23.72 4.86 -19.44
C PHE A 325 23.34 6.22 -18.84
N ARG A 326 22.27 6.28 -18.04
CA ARG A 326 21.74 7.53 -17.47
C ARG A 326 22.48 8.00 -16.22
N PHE A 327 23.35 7.17 -15.66
CA PHE A 327 24.13 7.45 -14.46
C PHE A 327 25.62 7.43 -14.75
N ASN A 328 26.41 8.12 -13.92
CA ASN A 328 27.86 7.95 -13.91
C ASN A 328 28.23 6.49 -13.55
N HIS A 329 29.11 5.89 -14.35
CA HIS A 329 29.68 4.56 -14.15
C HIS A 329 31.15 4.57 -14.58
#